data_AF-A0A168DDQ3-F1
#
_entry.id   AF-A0A168DDQ3-F1
#
_cell.length_a   1.000
_cell.length_b   1.000
_cell.length_c   1.000
_cell.angle_alpha   90.00
_cell.angle_beta   90.00
_cell.angle_gamma   90.00
#
_symmetry.space_group_name_H-M   'P 1'
#
loop_
_entity.id
_entity.type
_entity.pdbx_description
1 polymer ?
#
loop_
_entity_poly.entity_id
_entity_poly.type
_entity_poly.pdbx_seq_one_letter_code
_entity_poly.pdbx_strand_id
1 'polypeptide(L)'
;MRKVVIIVTIITVLIIVGIYATLQIKYNTLEKSLSDHLISVEGYSESDIISIKAKLSSMPKFPVYVRFADDPDTDYIFTDRDASTWTQLDPKKPQRLKKGNN
;
A
#
# COMPACT_ATOMS: atom_id res chain seq x y z
N MET A 1 20.15 -36.47 -15.59
CA MET A 1 20.43 -35.04 -15.92
C MET A 1 19.18 -34.29 -16.37
N ARG A 2 18.50 -34.62 -17.49
CA ARG A 2 17.29 -33.89 -17.95
C ARG A 2 16.17 -33.75 -16.91
N LYS A 3 15.85 -34.83 -16.18
CA LYS A 3 14.84 -34.81 -15.10
C LYS A 3 15.22 -33.86 -13.94
N VAL A 4 16.51 -33.82 -13.59
CA VAL A 4 17.03 -32.94 -12.54
C VAL A 4 16.93 -31.48 -12.96
N VAL A 5 17.26 -31.16 -14.23
CA VAL A 5 17.13 -29.80 -14.78
C VAL A 5 15.68 -29.33 -14.73
N ILE A 6 14.72 -30.18 -15.15
CA ILE A 6 13.29 -29.85 -15.09
C ILE A 6 12.83 -29.54 -13.66
N ILE A 7 13.24 -30.38 -12.69
CA ILE A 7 12.89 -30.19 -11.28
C ILE A 7 13.46 -28.86 -10.76
N VAL A 8 14.72 -28.57 -11.05
CA VAL A 8 15.35 -27.30 -10.63
C VAL A 8 14.62 -26.10 -11.24
N THR A 9 14.29 -26.15 -12.54
CA THR A 9 13.53 -25.08 -13.20
C THR A 9 12.16 -24.86 -12.55
N ILE A 10 11.42 -25.93 -12.25
CA ILE A 10 10.12 -25.83 -11.57
C ILE A 10 10.28 -25.18 -10.19
N ILE A 11 11.27 -25.61 -9.41
CA ILE A 11 11.54 -25.03 -8.08
C ILE A 11 11.85 -23.54 -8.19
N THR A 12 12.69 -23.13 -9.14
CA THR A 12 13.02 -21.71 -9.36
C THR A 12 11.78 -20.88 -9.68
N VAL A 13 10.91 -21.39 -10.56
CA VAL A 13 9.64 -20.71 -10.90
C VAL A 13 8.74 -20.59 -9.67
N LEU A 14 8.60 -21.65 -8.87
CA LEU A 14 7.79 -21.62 -7.65
C LEU A 14 8.29 -20.58 -6.64
N ILE A 15 9.60 -20.40 -6.50
CA ILE A 15 10.18 -19.38 -5.62
C ILE A 15 9.79 -17.98 -6.09
N ILE A 16 9.92 -17.70 -7.39
CA ILE A 16 9.56 -16.38 -7.96
C ILE A 16 8.07 -16.09 -7.75
N VAL A 17 7.21 -17.07 -7.98
CA VAL A 17 5.76 -16.96 -7.75
C VAL A 17 5.46 -16.72 -6.27
N GLY A 18 6.13 -17.44 -5.37
CA GLY A 18 5.99 -17.26 -3.93
C GLY A 18 6.34 -15.84 -3.49
N ILE A 19 7.47 -15.30 -3.96
CA ILE A 19 7.88 -13.91 -3.66
C ILE A 19 6.83 -12.92 -4.17
N TYR A 20 6.37 -13.08 -5.41
CA TYR A 20 5.34 -12.21 -5.98
C TYR A 20 4.03 -12.25 -5.19
N ALA A 21 3.57 -13.44 -4.78
CA ALA A 21 2.36 -13.60 -3.98
C ALA A 21 2.48 -12.92 -2.61
N THR A 22 3.60 -13.09 -1.91
CA THR A 22 3.83 -12.43 -0.61
C THR A 22 3.81 -10.91 -0.71
N LEU A 23 4.37 -10.36 -1.81
CA LEU A 23 4.38 -8.93 -2.06
C LEU A 23 2.96 -8.39 -2.32
N GLN A 24 2.16 -9.11 -3.11
CA GLN A 24 0.77 -8.73 -3.36
C GLN A 24 -0.11 -8.79 -2.11
N ILE A 25 0.08 -9.78 -1.25
CA ILE A 25 -0.62 -9.85 0.05
C ILE A 25 -0.28 -8.63 0.91
N LYS A 26 1.00 -8.23 0.94
CA LYS A 26 1.44 -7.05 1.69
C LYS A 26 0.82 -5.76 1.14
N TYR A 27 0.76 -5.60 -0.18
CA TYR A 27 0.10 -4.46 -0.82
C TYR A 27 -1.38 -4.39 -0.45
N ASN A 28 -2.12 -5.48 -0.67
CA ASN A 28 -3.56 -5.52 -0.38
C ASN A 28 -3.86 -5.24 1.10
N THR A 29 -3.00 -5.70 2.00
CA THR A 29 -3.14 -5.46 3.44
C THR A 29 -2.94 -3.99 3.78
N LEU A 30 -1.93 -3.34 3.21
CA LEU A 30 -1.66 -1.91 3.43
C LEU A 30 -2.76 -1.04 2.82
N GLU A 31 -3.19 -1.35 1.60
CA GLU A 31 -4.28 -0.65 0.92
C GLU A 31 -5.58 -0.74 1.73
N LYS A 32 -5.93 -1.95 2.17
CA LYS A 32 -7.11 -2.18 3.01
C LYS A 32 -6.99 -1.47 4.36
N SER A 33 -5.84 -1.57 5.04
CA SER A 33 -5.64 -0.93 6.34
C SER A 33 -5.72 0.59 6.27
N LEU A 34 -5.17 1.21 5.22
CA LEU A 34 -5.32 2.66 5.02
C LEU A 34 -6.76 3.03 4.67
N SER A 35 -7.43 2.24 3.82
CA SER A 35 -8.84 2.44 3.49
C SER A 35 -9.71 2.42 4.74
N ASP A 36 -9.54 1.40 5.57
CA ASP A 36 -10.31 1.21 6.81
C ASP A 36 -10.04 2.38 7.77
N HIS A 37 -8.81 2.91 7.83
CA HIS A 37 -8.45 4.09 8.62
C HIS A 37 -9.10 5.38 8.11
N LEU A 38 -8.99 5.66 6.80
CA LEU A 38 -9.59 6.84 6.18
C LEU A 38 -11.12 6.87 6.37
N ILE A 39 -11.78 5.71 6.24
CA ILE A 39 -13.23 5.63 6.39
C ILE A 39 -13.64 5.69 7.86
N SER A 40 -13.04 4.84 8.70
CA SER A 40 -13.52 4.64 10.08
C SER A 40 -13.06 5.74 11.04
N VAL A 41 -11.88 6.30 10.83
CA VAL A 41 -11.27 7.31 11.74
C VAL A 41 -11.40 8.71 11.17
N GLU A 42 -11.06 8.88 9.90
CA GLU A 42 -11.09 10.19 9.25
C GLU A 42 -12.50 10.58 8.79
N GLY A 43 -13.38 9.60 8.58
CA GLY A 43 -14.78 9.82 8.22
C GLY A 43 -14.99 10.08 6.73
N TYR A 44 -14.06 9.65 5.88
CA TYR A 44 -14.25 9.64 4.43
C TYR A 44 -15.30 8.59 4.04
N SER A 45 -16.07 8.90 3.00
CA SER A 45 -16.92 7.90 2.34
C SER A 45 -16.09 7.11 1.33
N GLU A 46 -16.53 5.89 1.00
CA GLU A 46 -15.90 5.11 -0.09
C GLU A 46 -15.86 5.88 -1.41
N SER A 47 -16.90 6.69 -1.69
CA SER A 47 -16.98 7.56 -2.88
C SER A 47 -15.95 8.69 -2.90
N ASP A 48 -15.39 9.07 -1.76
CA ASP A 48 -14.40 10.14 -1.67
C ASP A 48 -13.02 9.66 -2.09
N ILE A 49 -12.83 8.34 -2.21
CA ILE A 49 -11.54 7.70 -2.49
C ILE A 49 -11.62 7.06 -3.88
N ILE A 50 -10.91 7.64 -4.85
CA ILE A 50 -10.85 7.11 -6.22
C ILE A 50 -9.98 5.86 -6.27
N SER A 51 -8.84 5.88 -5.58
CA SER A 51 -7.92 4.76 -5.59
C SER A 51 -6.99 4.79 -4.39
N ILE A 52 -6.63 3.60 -3.91
CA ILE A 52 -5.57 3.37 -2.92
C ILE A 52 -4.63 2.32 -3.52
N LYS A 53 -3.34 2.61 -3.60
CA LYS A 53 -2.34 1.72 -4.21
C LYS A 53 -1.05 1.71 -3.43
N ALA A 54 -0.65 0.56 -2.90
CA ALA A 54 0.66 0.36 -2.31
C ALA A 54 1.70 0.08 -3.41
N LYS A 55 2.94 0.54 -3.20
CA LYS A 55 4.06 0.23 -4.09
C LYS A 55 5.29 -0.13 -3.28
N LEU A 56 6.20 -0.90 -3.87
CA LEU A 56 7.55 -1.08 -3.33
C LEU A 56 8.39 0.15 -3.74
N SER A 57 9.00 0.80 -2.76
CA SER A 57 9.88 1.96 -2.94
C SER A 57 11.12 1.83 -2.03
N SER A 58 12.05 2.78 -2.13
CA SER A 58 13.27 2.82 -1.32
C SER A 58 13.02 3.36 0.10
N MET A 59 12.30 4.48 0.24
CA MET A 59 12.00 5.09 1.54
C MET A 59 10.74 5.98 1.47
N PRO A 60 9.67 5.69 2.23
CA PRO A 60 9.44 4.44 2.96
C PRO A 60 9.43 3.23 2.01
N LYS A 61 9.58 2.02 2.55
CA LYS A 61 9.65 0.79 1.73
C LYS A 61 8.32 0.48 1.03
N PHE A 62 7.20 0.79 1.69
CA PHE A 62 5.86 0.53 1.19
C PHE A 62 4.96 1.77 1.32
N PRO A 63 5.19 2.84 0.53
CA PRO A 63 4.27 3.96 0.46
C PRO A 63 2.93 3.50 -0.13
N VAL A 64 1.85 4.08 0.40
CA VAL A 64 0.51 3.91 -0.13
C VAL A 64 0.04 5.23 -0.74
N TYR A 65 -0.30 5.19 -2.01
CA TYR A 65 -0.76 6.33 -2.80
C TYR A 65 -2.28 6.36 -2.81
N VAL A 66 -2.87 7.51 -2.51
CA VAL A 66 -4.32 7.71 -2.50
C VAL A 66 -4.67 8.88 -3.40
N ARG A 67 -5.72 8.72 -4.21
CA ARG A 67 -6.37 9.81 -4.93
C ARG A 67 -7.75 10.01 -4.39
N PHE A 68 -8.10 11.25 -4.11
CA PHE A 68 -9.41 11.62 -3.59
C PHE A 68 -10.29 12.22 -4.69
N ALA A 69 -11.60 12.11 -4.56
CA ALA A 69 -12.56 12.58 -5.55
C ALA A 69 -12.58 14.11 -5.69
N ASP A 70 -12.29 14.83 -4.61
CA ASP A 70 -12.21 16.29 -4.57
C ASP A 70 -10.89 16.83 -5.15
N ASP A 71 -9.87 15.99 -5.27
CA ASP A 71 -8.54 16.32 -5.79
C ASP A 71 -7.95 15.12 -6.56
N PRO A 72 -8.51 14.80 -7.75
CA PRO A 72 -8.21 13.57 -8.48
C PRO A 72 -6.84 13.56 -9.15
N ASP A 73 -6.24 14.74 -9.35
CA ASP A 73 -4.95 14.91 -10.04
C ASP A 73 -3.76 14.80 -9.08
N THR A 74 -4.01 14.68 -7.77
CA THR A 74 -2.98 14.65 -6.74
C THR A 74 -2.85 13.26 -6.11
N ASP A 75 -1.64 12.72 -6.13
CA ASP A 75 -1.29 11.48 -5.43
C ASP A 75 -0.83 11.79 -4.00
N TYR A 76 -1.68 11.49 -3.03
CA TYR A 76 -1.37 11.62 -1.61
C TYR A 76 -0.63 10.38 -1.12
N ILE A 77 0.54 10.57 -0.52
CA ILE A 77 1.45 9.51 -0.10
C ILE A 77 1.35 9.31 1.40
N PHE A 78 1.03 8.08 1.81
CA PHE A 78 0.90 7.67 3.20
C PHE A 78 1.90 6.57 3.55
N THR A 79 2.24 6.48 4.83
CA THR A 79 3.05 5.39 5.39
C THR A 79 2.63 5.11 6.82
N ASP A 80 2.66 3.84 7.22
CA ASP A 80 2.44 3.39 8.59
C ASP A 80 3.75 3.31 9.40
N ARG A 81 4.91 3.51 8.75
CA ARG A 81 6.27 3.34 9.33
C ARG A 81 6.41 2.08 10.20
N ASP A 82 5.72 1.00 9.84
CA ASP A 82 5.64 -0.24 10.63
C ASP A 82 5.12 -0.07 12.07
N ALA A 83 4.44 1.03 12.39
CA ALA A 83 4.00 1.43 13.74
C ALA A 83 2.47 1.61 13.87
N SER A 84 1.70 0.95 13.00
CA SER A 84 0.22 0.94 12.96
C SER A 84 -0.45 2.32 12.84
N THR A 85 0.32 3.40 12.73
CA THR A 85 -0.17 4.78 12.72
C THR A 85 0.14 5.40 11.38
N TRP A 86 -0.90 5.77 10.64
CA TRP A 86 -0.75 6.38 9.34
C TRP A 86 -0.21 7.80 9.45
N THR A 87 0.73 8.12 8.57
CA THR A 87 1.29 9.45 8.41
C THR A 87 1.25 9.82 6.93
N GLN A 88 0.78 11.04 6.64
CA GLN A 88 0.86 11.63 5.32
C GLN A 88 2.26 12.23 5.11
N LEU A 89 2.92 11.84 4.02
CA LEU A 89 4.25 12.31 3.64
C LEU A 89 4.16 13.49 2.66
N ASP A 90 3.32 13.34 1.64
CA ASP A 90 3.18 14.31 0.56
C ASP A 90 1.76 14.26 -0.05
N PRO A 91 1.21 15.37 -0.55
CA PRO A 91 1.63 16.73 -0.22
C PRO A 91 1.43 16.99 1.28
N LYS A 92 2.16 17.94 1.89
CA LYS A 92 1.94 18.28 3.32
C LYS A 92 0.63 19.05 3.56
N LYS A 93 0.07 19.63 2.50
CA LYS A 93 -1.18 20.38 2.49
C LYS A 93 -1.95 20.05 1.20
N PRO A 94 -3.27 19.82 1.25
CA PRO A 94 -4.08 19.72 2.46
C PRO A 94 -3.72 18.48 3.28
N GLN A 95 -3.90 18.56 4.60
CA GLN A 95 -3.71 17.41 5.47
C GLN A 95 -4.99 16.57 5.47
N ARG A 96 -4.89 15.31 5.03
CA ARG A 96 -6.00 14.36 4.90
C ARG A 96 -6.20 13.49 6.15
N LEU A 97 -5.23 13.47 7.06
CA LEU A 97 -5.36 12.84 8.37
C LEU A 97 -5.65 13.89 9.44
N LYS A 98 -6.70 13.71 10.25
CA LYS A 98 -6.91 14.52 11.45
C LYS A 98 -5.66 14.35 12.30
N LYS A 99 -4.99 15.48 12.56
CA LYS A 99 -3.83 15.51 13.44
C LYS A 99 -4.29 14.92 14.77
N GLY A 100 -3.75 13.76 15.15
CA GLY A 100 -4.12 13.09 16.39
C GLY A 100 -4.05 14.09 17.53
N ASN A 101 -5.17 14.33 18.20
CA ASN A 101 -5.17 15.00 19.50
C ASN A 101 -4.44 14.04 20.44
N ASN A 102 -3.18 14.37 20.73
CA ASN A 102 -2.43 13.74 21.80
C ASN A 102 -2.85 14.37 23.14
#